data_AF-E1QQB1-F1
#
_entry.id   AF-E1QQB1-F1
#
_cell.length_a   1.000
_cell.length_b   1.000
_cell.length_c   1.000
_cell.angle_alpha   90.00
_cell.angle_beta   90.00
_cell.angle_gamma   90.00
#
_symmetry.space_group_name_H-M   'P 1'
#
loop_
_entity.id
_entity.type
_entity.pdbx_description
1 polymer ?
#
loop_
_entity_poly.entity_id
_entity_poly.type
_entity_poly.pdbx_seq_one_letter_code
_entity_poly.pdbx_strand_id
1 'polypeptide(L)'
;MSRFRKLSLTRVKGLVIAVAVINGERHILMNNEAYEVVKEVNRLLGLRRCSVCGRWVRPEDLGYVEIMGNKVTKAVCQECLGRVYSDIAELMGQCLTK
;
A
#
# COMPACT_ATOMS: atom_id res chain seq x y z
N MET A 1 -23.02 -7.99 -11.55
CA MET A 1 -22.21 -6.81 -11.18
C MET A 1 -21.06 -7.25 -10.31
N SER A 2 -19.82 -6.85 -10.64
CA SER A 2 -18.65 -7.19 -9.82
C SER A 2 -18.68 -6.41 -8.50
N ARG A 3 -18.51 -7.10 -7.36
CA ARG A 3 -18.52 -6.50 -6.01
C ARG A 3 -17.09 -6.31 -5.53
N PHE A 4 -16.53 -5.12 -5.79
CA PHE A 4 -15.25 -4.70 -5.22
C PHE A 4 -15.40 -4.48 -3.71
N ARG A 5 -14.53 -5.11 -2.92
CA ARG A 5 -14.57 -5.01 -1.45
C ARG A 5 -13.39 -4.23 -0.90
N LYS A 6 -12.19 -4.52 -1.40
CA LYS A 6 -10.94 -4.00 -0.85
C LYS A 6 -9.86 -3.91 -1.92
N LEU A 7 -9.04 -2.86 -1.87
CA LEU A 7 -7.74 -2.76 -2.53
C LEU A 7 -6.71 -2.36 -1.49
N SER A 8 -5.59 -3.05 -1.48
CA SER A 8 -4.38 -2.64 -0.78
C SER A 8 -3.26 -2.49 -1.80
N LEU A 9 -2.60 -1.33 -1.79
CA LEU A 9 -1.45 -1.06 -2.64
C LEU A 9 -0.24 -0.80 -1.76
N THR A 10 0.82 -1.56 -1.98
CA THR A 10 2.10 -1.43 -1.26
C THR A 10 3.20 -1.12 -2.26
N ARG A 11 4.07 -0.16 -1.92
CA ARG A 11 5.22 0.29 -2.70
C ARG A 11 6.42 0.40 -1.77
N VAL A 12 7.41 -0.47 -1.95
CA VAL A 12 8.58 -0.54 -1.09
C VAL A 12 9.80 -0.94 -1.92
N LYS A 13 10.86 -0.12 -1.92
CA LYS A 13 12.17 -0.47 -2.50
C LYS A 13 12.10 -1.07 -3.92
N GLY A 14 11.29 -0.46 -4.80
CA GLY A 14 11.11 -0.93 -6.19
C GLY A 14 10.11 -2.09 -6.38
N LEU A 15 9.60 -2.67 -5.29
CA LEU A 15 8.51 -3.64 -5.32
C LEU A 15 7.16 -2.93 -5.22
N VAL A 16 6.26 -3.24 -6.15
CA VAL A 16 4.87 -2.79 -6.10
C VAL A 16 3.96 -4.01 -6.02
N ILE A 17 3.03 -4.01 -5.06
CA ILE A 17 2.04 -5.07 -4.89
C ILE A 17 0.66 -4.44 -4.76
N ALA A 18 -0.25 -4.81 -5.64
CA ALA A 18 -1.67 -4.50 -5.51
C ALA A 18 -2.43 -5.79 -5.15
N VAL A 19 -3.16 -5.77 -4.04
CA VAL A 19 -4.03 -6.86 -3.62
C VAL A 19 -5.47 -6.36 -3.65
N ALA A 20 -6.28 -6.90 -4.57
CA ALA A 20 -7.68 -6.58 -4.69
C ALA A 20 -8.54 -7.77 -4.23
N VAL A 21 -9.69 -7.49 -3.60
CA VAL A 21 -10.72 -8.48 -3.30
C VAL A 21 -11.96 -8.15 -4.11
N ILE A 22 -12.28 -9.02 -5.08
CA ILE A 22 -13.33 -8.85 -6.06
C ILE A 22 -14.21 -10.09 -6.03
N ASN A 23 -15.52 -9.93 -5.82
CA ASN A 23 -16.45 -11.07 -5.71
C ASN A 23 -16.07 -12.11 -4.63
N GLY A 24 -15.30 -11.71 -3.61
CA GLY A 24 -14.80 -12.61 -2.57
C GLY A 24 -13.48 -13.29 -2.90
N GLU A 25 -13.00 -13.17 -4.14
CA GLU A 25 -11.72 -13.71 -4.58
C GLU A 25 -10.60 -12.68 -4.40
N ARG A 26 -9.42 -13.17 -4.01
CA ARG A 26 -8.22 -12.36 -3.83
C ARG A 26 -7.39 -12.39 -5.10
N HIS A 27 -7.19 -11.24 -5.71
CA HIS A 27 -6.30 -11.04 -6.85
C HIS A 27 -5.05 -10.29 -6.39
N ILE A 28 -3.90 -10.75 -6.83
CA ILE A 28 -2.59 -10.16 -6.49
C ILE A 28 -1.91 -9.81 -7.80
N LEU A 29 -1.50 -8.55 -7.94
CA LEU A 29 -0.74 -8.04 -9.08
C LEU A 29 0.57 -7.48 -8.57
N MET A 30 1.66 -7.75 -9.28
CA MET A 30 3.00 -7.32 -8.88
C MET A 30 3.69 -6.51 -9.97
N ASN A 31 4.40 -5.46 -9.58
CA ASN A 31 5.21 -4.61 -10.44
C ASN A 31 4.44 -4.13 -11.69
N ASN A 32 4.88 -4.56 -12.89
CA ASN A 32 4.29 -4.14 -14.16
C ASN A 32 2.80 -4.52 -14.27
N GLU A 33 2.37 -5.64 -13.67
CA GLU A 33 0.96 -6.04 -13.66
C GLU A 33 0.09 -5.08 -12.86
N ALA A 34 0.69 -4.40 -11.87
CA ALA A 34 -0.01 -3.43 -11.02
C ALA A 34 -0.02 -2.00 -11.61
N TYR A 35 0.58 -1.78 -12.79
CA TYR A 35 0.80 -0.44 -13.35
C TYR A 35 -0.50 0.36 -13.51
N GLU A 36 -1.52 -0.21 -14.15
CA GLU A 36 -2.80 0.47 -14.37
C GLU A 36 -3.53 0.74 -13.04
N VAL A 37 -3.40 -0.17 -12.06
CA VAL A 37 -3.95 0.05 -10.71
C VAL A 37 -3.25 1.22 -10.03
N VAL A 38 -1.91 1.29 -10.08
CA VAL A 38 -1.14 2.39 -9.50
C VAL A 38 -1.54 3.72 -10.11
N LYS A 39 -1.64 3.77 -11.44
CA LYS A 39 -2.02 4.97 -12.20
C LYS A 39 -3.40 5.46 -11.77
N GLU A 40 -4.39 4.57 -11.72
CA GLU A 40 -5.75 4.93 -11.36
C GLU A 40 -5.88 5.34 -9.88
N VAL A 41 -5.19 4.63 -8.98
CA VAL A 41 -5.11 5.01 -7.55
C VAL A 41 -4.51 6.41 -7.41
N ASN A 42 -3.41 6.72 -8.10
CA ASN A 42 -2.78 8.04 -8.02
C ASN A 42 -3.69 9.15 -8.56
N ARG A 43 -4.42 8.88 -9.64
CA ARG A 43 -5.38 9.81 -10.23
C ARG A 43 -6.52 10.15 -9.27
N LEU A 44 -7.00 9.17 -8.51
CA LEU A 44 -8.19 9.29 -7.67
C LEU A 44 -7.89 9.74 -6.22
N LEU A 45 -6.71 9.44 -5.67
CA LEU A 45 -6.48 9.61 -4.24
C LEU A 45 -6.42 11.07 -3.81
N GLY A 46 -5.83 11.95 -4.62
CA GLY A 46 -5.45 13.30 -4.20
C GLY A 46 -4.46 13.30 -3.01
N LEU A 47 -4.18 14.48 -2.45
CA LEU A 47 -3.34 14.58 -1.24
C LEU A 47 -3.98 13.82 -0.06
N ARG A 48 -3.17 13.04 0.66
CA ARG A 48 -3.62 12.31 1.85
C ARG A 48 -2.72 12.56 3.04
N ARG A 49 -3.31 12.59 4.25
CA ARG A 49 -2.53 12.59 5.49
C ARG A 49 -1.99 11.18 5.75
N CYS A 50 -0.71 11.08 6.02
CA CYS A 50 -0.10 9.85 6.50
C CYS A 50 -0.69 9.48 7.88
N SER A 51 -1.24 8.29 8.01
CA SER A 51 -1.83 7.77 9.26
C SER A 51 -0.81 7.58 10.38
N VAL A 52 0.49 7.62 10.08
CA VAL A 52 1.58 7.46 11.08
C VAL A 52 2.15 8.81 11.50
N CYS A 53 2.57 9.66 10.57
CA CYS A 53 3.23 10.94 10.90
C CYS A 53 2.37 12.19 10.68
N GLY A 54 1.13 12.08 10.19
CA GLY A 54 0.20 13.20 10.03
C GLY A 54 0.50 14.19 8.88
N ARG A 55 1.67 14.09 8.23
CA ARG A 55 2.05 14.92 7.07
C ARG A 55 1.09 14.71 5.90
N TRP A 56 0.87 15.75 5.11
CA TRP A 56 0.22 15.64 3.80
C TRP A 56 1.20 15.10 2.77
N VAL A 57 0.75 14.11 2.00
CA VAL A 57 1.60 13.29 1.13
C VAL A 57 0.90 13.14 -0.21
N ARG A 58 1.67 13.27 -1.29
CA ARG A 58 1.17 13.04 -2.65
C ARG A 58 0.93 11.54 -2.88
N PRO A 59 -0.04 11.16 -3.73
CA PRO A 59 -0.33 9.75 -3.99
C PRO A 59 0.89 8.91 -4.37
N GLU A 60 1.81 9.45 -5.17
CA GLU A 60 3.06 8.82 -5.60
C GLU A 60 4.03 8.54 -4.45
N ASP A 61 4.00 9.36 -3.40
CA ASP A 61 4.86 9.26 -2.21
C ASP A 61 4.26 8.39 -1.09
N LEU A 62 3.07 7.83 -1.33
CA LEU A 62 2.46 6.84 -0.43
C LEU A 62 3.09 5.47 -0.66
N GLY A 63 3.62 4.89 0.42
CA GLY A 63 4.14 3.53 0.44
C GLY A 63 3.05 2.49 0.65
N TYR A 64 1.97 2.83 1.36
CA TYR A 64 0.84 1.94 1.55
C TYR A 64 -0.48 2.70 1.48
N VAL A 65 -1.45 2.13 0.77
CA VAL A 65 -2.83 2.64 0.69
C VAL A 65 -3.79 1.49 0.85
N GLU A 66 -4.82 1.68 1.66
CA GLU A 66 -5.95 0.78 1.78
C GLU A 66 -7.24 1.50 1.41
N ILE A 67 -8.01 0.88 0.50
CA ILE A 67 -9.30 1.36 0.03
C ILE A 67 -10.33 0.26 0.29
N MET A 68 -11.40 0.59 1.01
CA MET A 68 -12.55 -0.28 1.23
C MET A 68 -13.78 0.34 0.57
N GLY A 69 -14.38 -0.38 -0.39
CA GLY A 69 -15.41 0.19 -1.26
C GLY A 69 -14.87 1.44 -1.98
N ASN A 70 -15.39 2.62 -1.65
CA ASN A 70 -14.96 3.90 -2.20
C ASN A 70 -14.19 4.79 -1.21
N LYS A 71 -13.83 4.28 -0.03
CA LYS A 71 -13.19 5.05 1.04
C LYS A 71 -11.74 4.62 1.23
N VAL A 72 -10.84 5.59 1.28
CA VAL A 72 -9.47 5.38 1.73
C VAL A 72 -9.49 5.22 3.25
N THR A 73 -9.19 4.03 3.76
CA THR A 73 -9.19 3.71 5.20
C THR A 73 -7.82 3.92 5.83
N LYS A 74 -6.74 3.77 5.05
CA LYS A 74 -5.38 3.94 5.53
C LYS A 74 -4.47 4.46 4.42
N ALA A 75 -3.57 5.36 4.77
CA ALA A 75 -2.55 5.90 3.87
C ALA A 75 -1.25 6.11 4.65
N VAL A 76 -0.15 5.53 4.22
CA VAL A 76 1.15 5.63 4.91
C VAL A 76 2.20 6.07 3.89
N CYS A 77 2.99 7.09 4.23
CA CYS A 77 4.09 7.54 3.38
C CYS A 77 5.22 6.50 3.29
N GLN A 78 5.98 6.54 2.21
CA GLN A 78 7.11 5.63 1.99
C GLN A 78 8.13 5.67 3.14
N GLU A 79 8.41 6.85 3.70
CA GLU A 79 9.33 6.99 4.83
C GLU A 79 8.86 6.22 6.08
N CYS A 80 7.59 6.39 6.48
CA CYS A 80 7.03 5.70 7.63
C CYS A 80 6.92 4.20 7.40
N LEU A 81 6.56 3.79 6.19
CA LEU A 81 6.50 2.38 5.83
C LEU A 81 7.91 1.75 5.88
N GLY A 82 8.91 2.45 5.35
CA GLY A 82 10.31 2.01 5.36
C GLY A 82 10.84 1.75 6.77
N ARG A 83 10.51 2.61 7.74
CA ARG A 83 10.88 2.41 9.15
C ARG A 83 10.30 1.10 9.72
N VAL A 84 9.00 0.86 9.50
CA VAL A 84 8.34 -0.39 9.95
C VAL A 84 9.03 -1.62 9.37
N TYR A 85 9.40 -1.59 8.08
CA TYR A 85 10.13 -2.70 7.48
C TYR A 85 11.53 -2.88 8.05
N SER A 86 12.25 -1.79 8.32
CA SER A 86 13.57 -1.87 8.98
C SER A 86 13.45 -2.48 10.37
N ASP A 87 12.46 -2.04 11.17
CA ASP A 87 12.22 -2.55 12.52
C ASP A 87 11.91 -4.06 12.50
N ILE A 88 11.06 -4.51 11.56
CA ILE A 88 10.74 -5.93 11.36
C ILE A 88 11.99 -6.71 10.93
N ALA A 89 12.78 -6.18 9.99
CA ALA A 89 13.99 -6.84 9.51
C ALA A 89 15.04 -6.98 10.62
N GLU A 90 15.19 -5.97 11.47
CA GLU A 90 16.08 -6.01 12.63
C GLU A 90 15.62 -7.06 13.65
N LEU A 91 14.33 -7.08 14.00
CA LEU A 91 13.72 -8.11 14.85
C LEU A 91 13.91 -9.52 14.29
N MET A 92 13.71 -9.72 12.98
CA MET A 92 13.93 -11.02 12.34
C MET A 92 15.40 -11.43 12.33
N GLY A 93 16.32 -10.49 12.09
CA GLY A 93 17.76 -10.74 12.17
C GLY A 93 18.20 -11.17 13.57
N GLN A 94 17.63 -10.56 14.61
CA GLN A 94 17.85 -10.94 16.00
C GLN A 94 17.28 -12.34 16.34
N CYS A 95 16.17 -12.74 15.72
CA CYS A 95 15.60 -14.07 15.88
C CYS A 95 16.37 -15.18 15.14
N LEU A 96 17.10 -14.85 14.07
CA LEU A 96 17.88 -15.81 13.28
C LEU A 96 19.32 -15.99 13.78
N THR A 97 19.78 -15.13 14.68
CA THR A 97 21.14 -15.14 15.26
C THR A 97 21.18 -15.64 16.71
N LYS A 98 20.03 -16.07 17.25
CA LYS A 98 19.91 -16.83 18.51
C LYS A 98 19.58 -18.28 18.20
#